data_AF-A0A662GW52-F1
#
_entry.id   AF-A0A662GW52-F1
#
_cell.length_a   1.000
_cell.length_b   1.000
_cell.length_c   1.000
_cell.angle_alpha   90.00
_cell.angle_beta   90.00
_cell.angle_gamma   90.00
#
_symmetry.space_group_name_H-M   'P 1'
#
loop_
_entity.id
_entity.type
_entity.pdbx_description
1 polymer ?
#
loop_
_entity_poly.entity_id
_entity_poly.type
_entity_poly.pdbx_seq_one_letter_code
_entity_poly.pdbx_strand_id
1 'polypeptide(L)'
;MVKTILYTPVIGSMIMILPTAVYPHYIFYKILSKAKEDKLDTLEENIKKIPSREATIGDLIQLNKLSLEIEKTKEVKPWLIDIKAVFQLLGAAVTSQTITLIINIITK
;
A
#
# COMPACT_ATOMS: atom_id res chain seq x y z
N MET A 1 -31.22 -27.25 -5.62
CA MET A 1 -30.49 -26.86 -6.85
C MET A 1 -30.22 -25.34 -6.95
N VAL A 2 -31.02 -24.47 -6.31
CA VAL A 2 -30.87 -22.99 -6.36
C VAL A 2 -29.61 -22.45 -5.64
N LYS A 3 -29.16 -23.10 -4.55
CA LYS A 3 -27.97 -22.64 -3.80
C LYS A 3 -26.70 -22.68 -4.64
N THR A 4 -26.48 -23.74 -5.42
CA THR A 4 -25.23 -23.93 -6.16
C THR A 4 -24.99 -22.82 -7.19
N ILE A 5 -26.04 -22.37 -7.89
CA ILE A 5 -25.97 -21.32 -8.92
C ILE A 5 -25.64 -19.95 -8.33
N LEU A 6 -25.97 -19.67 -7.07
CA LEU A 6 -25.70 -18.38 -6.43
C LEU A 6 -24.24 -18.25 -5.94
N TYR A 7 -23.60 -19.35 -5.54
CA TYR A 7 -22.22 -19.34 -5.03
C TYR A 7 -21.15 -19.39 -6.14
N THR A 8 -21.44 -20.02 -7.28
CA THR A 8 -20.47 -20.14 -8.39
C THR A 8 -19.98 -18.79 -8.94
N PRO A 9 -20.83 -17.75 -9.11
CA PRO A 9 -20.38 -16.42 -9.53
C PRO A 9 -19.50 -15.72 -8.47
N VAL A 10 -19.80 -15.91 -7.19
CA VAL A 10 -19.06 -15.30 -6.06
C VAL A 10 -17.67 -15.92 -5.92
N ILE A 11 -17.59 -17.25 -5.97
CA ILE A 11 -16.31 -17.97 -5.90
C ILE A 11 -15.48 -17.71 -7.17
N GLY A 12 -16.11 -17.73 -8.34
CA GLY A 12 -15.43 -17.44 -9.61
C GLY A 12 -14.87 -16.02 -9.69
N SER A 13 -15.61 -15.03 -9.19
CA SER A 13 -15.13 -13.64 -9.11
C SER A 13 -13.99 -13.47 -8.11
N MET A 14 -14.04 -14.12 -6.93
CA MET A 14 -12.90 -14.11 -6.00
C MET A 14 -11.64 -14.74 -6.60
N ILE A 15 -11.76 -15.84 -7.35
CA ILE A 15 -10.62 -16.50 -8.01
C ILE A 15 -9.99 -15.60 -9.08
N MET A 16 -10.76 -14.73 -9.75
CA MET A 16 -10.21 -13.75 -10.69
C MET A 16 -9.62 -12.52 -10.00
N ILE A 17 -10.22 -12.08 -8.89
CA ILE A 17 -9.79 -10.89 -8.15
C ILE A 17 -8.51 -11.15 -7.33
N LEU A 18 -8.33 -12.35 -6.78
CA LEU A 18 -7.16 -12.67 -5.97
C LEU A 18 -5.84 -12.46 -6.73
N PRO A 19 -5.61 -13.05 -7.92
CA PRO A 19 -4.37 -12.86 -8.66
C PRO A 19 -4.18 -11.40 -9.09
N THR A 20 -5.26 -10.73 -9.51
CA THR A 20 -5.24 -9.33 -9.94
C THR A 20 -5.08 -8.35 -8.78
N ALA A 21 -5.32 -8.75 -7.54
CA ALA A 21 -5.03 -7.97 -6.34
C ALA A 21 -3.64 -8.27 -5.78
N VAL A 22 -3.24 -9.54 -5.75
CA VAL A 22 -1.98 -10.02 -5.17
C VAL A 22 -0.77 -9.63 -6.02
N TYR A 23 -0.89 -9.72 -7.36
CA TYR A 23 0.25 -9.41 -8.24
C TYR A 23 0.64 -7.91 -8.21
N PRO A 24 -0.30 -6.95 -8.33
CA PRO A 24 0.02 -5.55 -8.12
C PRO A 24 0.52 -5.26 -6.71
N HIS A 25 -0.02 -5.92 -5.69
CA HIS A 25 0.49 -5.77 -4.32
C HIS A 25 1.98 -6.11 -4.22
N TYR A 26 2.42 -7.24 -4.80
CA TYR A 26 3.84 -7.59 -4.77
C TYR A 26 4.72 -6.56 -5.50
N ILE A 27 4.26 -6.05 -6.64
CA ILE A 27 4.98 -5.04 -7.42
C ILE A 27 5.06 -3.71 -6.68
N PHE A 28 3.94 -3.18 -6.20
CA PHE A 28 3.90 -1.90 -5.49
C PHE A 28 4.67 -1.98 -4.17
N TYR A 29 4.49 -3.06 -3.41
CA TYR A 29 5.30 -3.30 -2.22
C TYR A 29 6.80 -3.27 -2.54
N LYS A 30 7.23 -3.95 -3.60
CA LYS A 30 8.65 -3.97 -4.00
C LYS A 30 9.16 -2.58 -4.39
N ILE A 31 8.40 -1.84 -5.20
CA ILE A 31 8.78 -0.49 -5.65
C ILE A 31 8.83 0.48 -4.47
N LEU A 32 7.80 0.50 -3.63
CA LEU A 32 7.70 1.40 -2.49
C LEU A 32 8.70 1.05 -1.37
N SER A 33 8.97 -0.24 -1.17
CA SER A 33 10.03 -0.68 -0.23
C SER A 33 11.40 -0.25 -0.73
N LYS A 34 11.68 -0.43 -2.02
CA LYS A 34 12.93 0.06 -2.62
C LYS A 34 13.06 1.58 -2.51
N ALA A 35 12.01 2.34 -2.84
CA ALA A 35 12.03 3.80 -2.71
C ALA A 35 12.24 4.25 -1.25
N LYS A 36 11.68 3.50 -0.29
CA LYS A 36 11.92 3.73 1.15
C LYS A 36 13.38 3.48 1.51
N GLU A 37 13.97 2.38 1.05
CA GLU A 37 15.38 2.04 1.26
C GLU A 37 16.31 3.09 0.64
N ASP A 38 16.12 3.43 -0.64
CA ASP A 38 16.90 4.45 -1.35
C ASP A 38 16.86 5.81 -0.61
N LYS A 39 15.69 6.17 -0.05
CA LYS A 39 15.52 7.38 0.75
C LYS A 39 16.26 7.30 2.09
N LEU A 40 16.22 6.16 2.77
CA LEU A 40 16.95 5.94 4.02
C LEU A 40 18.47 6.02 3.78
N ASP A 41 18.96 5.40 2.73
CA ASP A 41 20.38 5.44 2.35
C ASP A 41 20.83 6.88 2.09
N THR A 42 20.04 7.65 1.36
CA THR A 42 20.31 9.07 1.10
C THR A 42 20.35 9.89 2.39
N LEU A 43 19.42 9.65 3.32
CA LEU A 43 19.38 10.34 4.61
C LEU A 43 20.58 9.97 5.49
N GLU A 44 20.98 8.70 5.52
CA GLU A 44 22.16 8.23 6.24
C GLU A 44 23.45 8.80 5.66
N GLU A 45 23.59 8.87 4.33
CA GLU A 45 24.71 9.55 3.68
C GLU A 45 24.78 11.04 4.05
N ASN A 46 23.64 11.71 4.13
CA ASN A 46 23.61 13.12 4.51
C ASN A 46 24.02 13.34 5.97
N ILE A 47 23.68 12.42 6.87
CA ILE A 47 24.19 12.45 8.26
C ILE A 47 25.70 12.23 8.29
N LYS A 48 26.24 11.28 7.50
CA LYS A 48 27.69 11.01 7.43
C LYS A 48 28.51 12.20 6.94
N LYS A 49 27.90 13.12 6.18
CA LYS A 49 28.54 14.35 5.69
C LYS A 49 28.64 15.45 6.77
N ILE A 50 27.94 15.32 7.89
CA ILE A 50 27.99 16.30 8.98
C ILE A 50 29.31 16.13 9.77
N PRO A 51 30.12 17.19 9.94
CA PRO A 51 31.41 17.09 10.62
C PRO A 51 31.23 16.76 12.11
N SER A 52 31.81 15.65 12.58
CA SER A 52 31.68 15.24 14.01
C SER A 52 32.60 15.98 14.98
N ARG A 53 33.72 16.56 14.52
CA ARG A 53 34.73 17.20 15.39
C ARG A 53 34.63 18.73 15.44
N GLU A 54 34.08 19.35 14.41
CA GLU A 54 33.91 20.81 14.28
C GLU A 54 32.42 21.17 14.12
N ALA A 55 31.53 20.37 14.73
CA ALA A 55 30.09 20.56 14.62
C ALA A 55 29.67 21.91 15.22
N THR A 56 29.03 22.75 14.42
CA THR A 56 28.36 23.95 14.90
C THR A 56 26.97 23.63 15.47
N ILE A 57 26.37 24.58 16.18
CA ILE A 57 24.97 24.45 16.64
C ILE A 57 24.01 24.24 15.44
N GLY A 58 24.30 24.84 14.29
CA GLY A 58 23.55 24.64 13.06
C GLY A 58 23.58 23.18 12.58
N ASP A 59 24.75 22.54 12.67
CA ASP A 59 24.96 21.14 12.29
C ASP A 59 24.18 20.18 13.21
N LEU A 60 24.11 20.48 14.51
CA LEU A 60 23.31 19.70 15.47
C LEU A 60 21.81 19.80 15.19
N ILE A 61 21.31 20.99 14.82
CA ILE A 61 19.91 21.19 14.42
C ILE A 61 19.61 20.41 13.13
N GLN A 62 20.53 20.44 12.16
CA GLN A 62 20.38 19.69 10.92
C GLN A 62 20.38 18.17 11.17
N LEU A 63 21.26 17.68 12.05
CA LEU A 63 21.33 16.28 12.45
C LEU A 63 20.04 15.81 13.12
N ASN A 64 19.44 16.65 13.99
CA ASN A 64 18.17 16.35 14.62
C ASN A 64 17.04 16.26 13.58
N LYS A 65 16.98 17.20 12.62
CA LYS A 65 16.00 17.16 11.52
C LYS A 65 16.13 15.89 10.68
N LEU A 66 17.36 15.53 10.29
CA LEU A 66 17.62 14.33 9.48
C LEU A 66 17.29 13.04 10.26
N SER A 67 17.65 12.97 11.55
CA SER A 67 17.30 11.84 12.41
C SER A 67 15.79 11.63 12.52
N LEU A 68 15.05 12.72 12.68
CA LEU A 68 13.59 12.69 12.77
C LEU A 68 12.95 12.30 11.42
N GLU A 69 13.57 12.67 10.30
CA GLU A 69 13.13 12.24 8.97
C GLU A 69 13.43 10.75 8.70
N ILE A 70 14.55 10.22 9.21
CA ILE A 70 14.87 8.78 9.17
C ILE A 70 13.82 7.99 9.95
N GLU A 71 13.48 8.43 11.17
CA GLU A 71 12.49 7.76 12.01
C GLU A 71 11.13 7.70 11.31
N LYS A 72 10.65 8.84 10.79
CA LYS A 72 9.42 8.90 9.98
C LYS A 72 9.47 7.98 8.76
N THR A 73 10.60 7.95 8.06
CA THR A 73 10.75 7.10 6.86
C THR A 73 10.77 5.62 7.23
N LYS A 74 11.35 5.24 8.37
CA LYS A 74 11.33 3.86 8.92
C LYS A 74 9.92 3.42 9.30
N GLU A 75 9.09 4.31 9.81
CA GLU A 75 7.69 4.03 10.17
C GLU A 75 6.76 3.84 8.96
N VAL A 76 7.13 4.33 7.78
CA VAL A 76 6.34 4.10 6.56
C VAL A 76 6.22 2.60 6.31
N LYS A 77 4.97 2.13 6.18
CA LYS A 77 4.60 0.76 5.89
C LYS A 77 4.11 0.67 4.43
N PRO A 78 4.98 0.31 3.47
CA PRO A 78 4.62 0.24 2.04
C PRO A 78 3.36 -0.58 1.76
N TRP A 79 3.18 -1.68 2.50
CA TRP A 79 2.05 -2.60 2.35
C TRP A 79 0.67 -2.00 2.68
N LEU A 80 0.60 -0.90 3.45
CA LEU A 80 -0.66 -0.29 3.86
C LEU A 80 -1.38 0.43 2.72
N ILE A 81 -0.63 1.03 1.79
CA ILE A 81 -1.16 1.68 0.59
C ILE A 81 -1.83 0.64 -0.31
N ASP A 82 -1.22 -0.53 -0.43
CA ASP A 82 -1.71 -1.62 -1.28
C ASP A 82 -2.98 -2.26 -0.73
N ILE A 83 -3.05 -2.49 0.60
CA ILE A 83 -4.26 -3.03 1.23
C ILE A 83 -5.48 -2.15 0.95
N LYS A 84 -5.31 -0.82 0.97
CA LYS A 84 -6.39 0.11 0.62
C LYS A 84 -6.88 -0.11 -0.82
N ALA A 85 -5.98 -0.31 -1.78
CA ALA A 85 -6.33 -0.57 -3.16
C ALA A 85 -7.06 -1.92 -3.34
N VAL A 86 -6.60 -2.96 -2.64
CA VAL A 86 -7.25 -4.28 -2.63
C VAL A 86 -8.68 -4.19 -2.07
N PHE A 87 -8.87 -3.48 -0.95
CA PHE A 87 -10.22 -3.27 -0.39
C PHE A 87 -11.12 -2.43 -1.31
N GLN A 88 -10.58 -1.46 -2.04
CA GLN A 88 -11.34 -0.70 -3.03
C GLN A 88 -11.82 -1.59 -4.20
N LEU A 89 -10.96 -2.49 -4.70
CA LEU A 89 -11.32 -3.45 -5.74
C LEU A 89 -12.38 -4.44 -5.26
N LEU A 90 -12.21 -5.00 -4.06
CA LEU A 90 -13.20 -5.89 -3.45
C LEU A 90 -14.53 -5.17 -3.22
N GLY A 91 -14.49 -3.93 -2.72
CA GLY A 91 -15.67 -3.09 -2.53
C GLY A 91 -16.41 -2.85 -3.84
N ALA A 92 -15.71 -2.45 -4.90
CA ALA A 92 -16.30 -2.23 -6.22
C ALA A 92 -16.97 -3.49 -6.79
N ALA A 93 -16.32 -4.65 -6.64
CA ALA A 93 -16.87 -5.93 -7.10
C ALA A 93 -18.15 -6.32 -6.35
N VAL A 94 -18.19 -6.13 -5.03
CA VAL A 94 -19.38 -6.38 -4.22
C VAL A 94 -20.50 -5.40 -4.58
N THR A 95 -20.20 -4.11 -4.69
CA THR A 95 -21.19 -3.09 -5.07
C THR A 95 -21.78 -3.37 -6.45
N SER A 96 -20.97 -3.75 -7.43
CA SER A 96 -21.44 -4.13 -8.76
C SER A 96 -22.41 -5.31 -8.72
N GLN A 97 -22.14 -6.33 -7.89
CA GLN A 97 -23.02 -7.49 -7.74
C GLN A 97 -24.33 -7.12 -7.03
N THR A 98 -24.28 -6.26 -6.00
CA THR A 98 -25.48 -5.75 -5.31
C THR A 98 -26.36 -4.93 -6.23
N ILE A 99 -25.80 -4.03 -7.03
CA ILE A 99 -26.56 -3.24 -8.02
C ILE A 99 -27.22 -4.17 -9.04
N THR A 100 -26.50 -5.17 -9.55
CA THR A 100 -27.03 -6.15 -10.50
C THR A 100 -28.21 -6.92 -9.91
N LEU A 101 -28.11 -7.34 -8.64
CA LEU A 101 -29.21 -8.00 -7.92
C LEU A 101 -30.44 -7.10 -7.78
N ILE A 102 -30.24 -5.83 -7.41
CA ILE A 102 -31.34 -4.85 -7.27
C ILE A 102 -32.04 -4.62 -8.60
N ILE A 103 -31.29 -4.39 -9.69
CA ILE A 103 -31.86 -4.21 -11.03
C ILE A 103 -32.69 -5.43 -11.44
N ASN A 104 -32.18 -6.64 -11.19
CA ASN A 104 -32.87 -7.87 -11.55
C ASN A 104 -34.17 -8.10 -10.74
N ILE A 105 -34.24 -7.59 -9.50
CA ILE A 105 -35.46 -7.60 -8.68
C ILE A 105 -36.50 -6.59 -9.20
N ILE A 106 -36.07 -5.42 -9.68
CA ILE A 106 -36.99 -4.36 -10.13
C ILE A 106 -37.52 -4.62 -11.55
N THR A 107 -36.72 -5.27 -12.41
CA THR A 107 -37.07 -5.51 -13.82
C THR A 107 -37.95 -6.77 -13.99
N LYS A 108 -38.22 -7.50 -12.92
CA LYS A 108 -38.97 -8.75 -12.90
C LYS A 108 -40.26 -8.58 -12.10
#